data_AF-A0A1P8M8N9-F1
#
_entry.id   AF-A0A1P8M8N9-F1
#
_cell.length_a   1.000
_cell.length_b   1.000
_cell.length_c   1.000
_cell.angle_alpha   90.00
_cell.angle_beta   90.00
_cell.angle_gamma   90.00
#
_symmetry.space_group_name_H-M   'P 1'
#
loop_
_entity.id
_entity.type
_entity.pdbx_description
1 polymer ?
#
loop_
_entity_poly.entity_id
_entity_poly.type
_entity_poly.pdbx_seq_one_letter_code
_entity_poly.pdbx_strand_id
1 'polypeptide(L)'
;MPVVAALLAAGLLLSGCTVTSGPRTPTTTATLAPGAFSTLDEAGVEQIKASKTARLDMRSGTLEKSAVKVGAGEVFGPEVNTKGAGKIDLTIVGPTGEITAQTDRLRFLSGKTRTDFSSVTYFLTAGSAEELSELIRDGVKRYGIDNESAENWITSTERDPGGKSDFSIQPGYATGLLVNYDLRYDGSKDVQVIIVHVMPVP
;
A
#
# COMPACT_ATOMS: atom_id res chain seq x y z
N MET A 1 19.22 75.53 40.51
CA MET A 1 17.95 75.64 41.27
C MET A 1 17.16 76.81 40.70
N PRO A 2 15.81 76.78 40.69
CA PRO A 2 14.89 75.63 40.60
C PRO A 2 14.70 75.30 39.09
N VAL A 3 13.56 75.02 38.41
CA VAL A 3 12.16 74.60 38.67
C VAL A 3 11.89 73.55 37.57
N VAL A 4 11.66 72.24 37.82
CA VAL A 4 10.43 71.54 38.26
C VAL A 4 9.21 71.65 37.31
N ALA A 5 8.90 70.51 36.66
CA ALA A 5 7.60 70.00 36.16
C ALA A 5 6.75 70.79 35.14
N ALA A 6 6.42 70.09 34.05
CA ALA A 6 5.03 69.65 33.79
C ALA A 6 5.02 68.37 32.92
N LEU A 7 4.03 67.49 33.11
CA LEU A 7 3.75 66.39 32.19
C LEU A 7 2.84 66.88 31.06
N LEU A 8 2.95 66.27 29.87
CA LEU A 8 1.75 65.92 29.10
C LEU A 8 2.00 64.65 28.29
N ALA A 9 1.08 63.68 28.38
CA ALA A 9 1.15 62.43 27.63
C ALA A 9 0.16 62.46 26.46
N ALA A 10 0.61 62.01 25.28
CA ALA A 10 -0.23 61.78 24.12
C ALA A 10 0.18 60.45 23.48
N GLY A 11 -0.61 59.40 23.71
CA GLY A 11 -0.34 58.07 23.17
C GLY A 11 -0.83 57.94 21.73
N LEU A 12 0.08 57.67 20.80
CA LEU A 12 -0.25 57.22 19.44
C LEU A 12 -0.11 55.70 19.38
N LEU A 13 -1.24 55.00 19.55
CA LEU A 13 -1.33 53.55 19.40
C LEU A 13 -1.25 53.19 17.91
N LEU A 14 -0.08 52.74 17.46
CA LEU A 14 0.03 52.08 16.16
C LEU A 14 -0.60 50.68 16.24
N SER A 15 -1.82 50.54 15.71
CA SER A 15 -2.49 49.26 15.50
C SER A 15 -1.79 48.45 14.40
N GLY A 16 -0.62 47.90 14.70
CA GLY A 16 0.07 46.97 13.83
C GLY A 16 -0.68 45.65 13.74
N CYS A 17 -1.24 45.34 12.57
CA CYS A 17 -1.87 44.05 12.29
C CYS A 17 -0.82 42.94 12.24
N THR A 18 -0.38 42.45 13.40
CA THR A 18 0.41 41.22 13.50
C THR A 18 -0.45 40.04 13.05
N VAL A 19 -0.29 39.63 11.80
CA VAL A 19 -0.78 38.32 11.31
C VAL A 19 -0.02 37.27 12.11
N THR A 20 -0.65 36.79 13.18
CA THR A 20 -0.08 35.70 13.97
C THR A 20 -0.23 34.42 13.16
N SER A 21 0.82 34.11 12.40
CA SER A 21 1.03 32.78 11.81
C SER A 21 1.25 31.82 12.98
N GLY A 22 0.15 31.43 13.63
CA GLY A 22 0.17 30.52 14.76
C GLY A 22 0.97 29.27 14.39
N PRO A 23 1.79 28.74 15.30
CA PRO A 23 2.60 27.57 14.99
C PRO A 23 1.64 26.47 14.53
N ARG A 24 1.87 25.96 13.31
CA ARG A 24 1.22 24.71 12.91
C ARG A 24 1.66 23.68 13.94
N THR A 25 0.71 23.20 14.74
CA THR A 25 0.90 21.97 15.51
C THR A 25 1.48 20.96 14.53
N PRO A 26 2.63 20.32 14.82
CA PRO A 26 3.09 19.24 13.96
C PRO A 26 1.96 18.21 13.93
N THR A 27 1.42 17.93 12.75
CA THR A 27 0.51 16.82 12.57
C THR A 27 1.33 15.56 12.81
N THR A 28 1.38 15.11 14.07
CA THR A 28 1.96 13.83 14.43
C THR A 28 1.13 12.77 13.74
N THR A 29 1.59 12.34 12.55
CA THR A 29 0.93 11.29 11.79
C THR A 29 0.86 10.06 12.69
N ALA A 30 -0.34 9.77 13.20
CA ALA A 30 -0.49 8.80 14.26
C ALA A 30 -0.03 7.43 13.76
N THR A 31 1.01 6.86 14.34
CA THR A 31 1.45 5.50 14.01
C THR A 31 0.29 4.53 14.23
N LEU A 32 0.11 3.58 13.32
CA LEU A 32 -0.90 2.55 13.46
C LEU A 32 -0.65 1.78 14.78
N ALA A 33 -1.69 1.63 15.60
CA ALA A 33 -1.56 0.92 16.87
C ALA A 33 -1.16 -0.55 16.62
N PRO A 34 -0.30 -1.18 17.44
CA PRO A 34 0.14 -2.54 17.22
C PRO A 34 -1.03 -3.53 17.05
N GLY A 35 -1.06 -4.24 15.92
CA GLY A 35 -2.11 -5.20 15.58
C GLY A 35 -3.42 -4.61 15.04
N ALA A 36 -3.58 -3.28 15.00
CA ALA A 36 -4.73 -2.63 14.39
C ALA A 36 -4.73 -2.77 12.85
N PHE A 37 -5.91 -2.64 12.25
CA PHE A 37 -6.08 -2.64 10.80
C PHE A 37 -6.06 -1.22 10.24
N SER A 38 -5.48 -1.08 9.05
CA SER A 38 -5.39 0.18 8.32
C SER A 38 -6.74 0.58 7.70
N THR A 39 -7.04 1.87 7.67
CA THR A 39 -8.16 2.42 6.91
C THR A 39 -7.71 3.01 5.59
N LEU A 40 -8.64 3.16 4.65
CA LEU A 40 -8.44 3.69 3.30
C LEU A 40 -9.27 4.98 3.09
N ASP A 41 -9.56 5.70 4.17
CA ASP A 41 -9.84 7.12 4.15
C ASP A 41 -8.53 7.92 3.95
N GLU A 42 -8.63 9.21 3.63
CA GLU A 42 -7.47 10.08 3.39
C GLU A 42 -6.42 10.02 4.52
N ALA A 43 -6.89 10.04 5.78
CA ALA A 43 -6.03 9.93 6.96
C ALA A 43 -5.33 8.56 7.07
N GLY A 44 -6.03 7.46 6.76
CA GLY A 44 -5.45 6.11 6.75
C GLY A 44 -4.43 5.91 5.63
N VAL A 45 -4.68 6.50 4.45
CA VAL A 45 -3.72 6.48 3.32
C VAL A 45 -2.43 7.23 3.67
N GLU A 46 -2.51 8.42 4.25
CA GLU A 46 -1.31 9.15 4.69
C GLU A 46 -0.62 8.47 5.89
N GLN A 47 -1.38 7.83 6.78
CA GLN A 47 -0.83 6.97 7.83
C GLN A 47 0.00 5.83 7.24
N ILE A 48 -0.52 5.06 6.27
CA ILE A 48 0.24 3.98 5.61
C ILE A 48 1.50 4.52 4.90
N LYS A 49 1.37 5.63 4.17
CA LYS A 49 2.50 6.25 3.45
C LYS A 49 3.63 6.69 4.38
N ALA A 50 3.29 7.16 5.59
CA ALA A 50 4.24 7.62 6.59
C ALA A 50 4.82 6.48 7.43
N SER A 51 3.99 5.54 7.89
CA SER A 51 4.41 4.41 8.73
C SER A 51 5.18 3.33 7.98
N LYS A 52 4.93 3.21 6.66
CA LYS A 52 5.31 2.06 5.84
C LYS A 52 4.69 0.74 6.27
N THR A 53 3.52 0.77 6.93
CA THR A 53 2.81 -0.45 7.33
C THR A 53 1.35 -0.42 6.89
N ALA A 54 0.90 -1.49 6.24
CA ALA A 54 -0.49 -1.71 5.87
C ALA A 54 -0.96 -3.08 6.38
N ARG A 55 -1.98 -3.11 7.24
CA ARG A 55 -2.60 -4.36 7.73
C ARG A 55 -4.08 -4.38 7.36
N LEU A 56 -4.48 -5.31 6.52
CA LEU A 56 -5.85 -5.42 5.99
C LEU A 56 -6.57 -6.62 6.59
N ASP A 57 -7.84 -6.43 6.97
CA ASP A 57 -8.70 -7.49 7.48
C ASP A 57 -9.50 -8.12 6.34
N MET A 58 -9.24 -9.40 6.05
CA MET A 58 -10.00 -10.21 5.11
C MET A 58 -10.37 -11.56 5.73
N ARG A 59 -10.51 -11.64 7.06
CA ARG A 59 -10.83 -12.88 7.79
C ARG A 59 -12.20 -13.45 7.43
N SER A 60 -13.10 -12.64 6.87
CA SER A 60 -14.39 -13.04 6.29
C SER A 60 -14.30 -13.59 4.86
N GLY A 61 -13.12 -13.52 4.22
CA GLY A 61 -12.92 -13.75 2.79
C GLY A 61 -13.05 -12.49 1.93
N THR A 62 -13.54 -11.37 2.48
CA THR A 62 -13.78 -10.10 1.78
C THR A 62 -13.09 -8.92 2.48
N LEU A 63 -12.80 -7.85 1.74
CA LEU A 63 -12.41 -6.56 2.31
C LEU A 63 -13.58 -5.59 2.14
N GLU A 64 -14.45 -5.48 3.15
CA GLU A 64 -15.60 -4.56 3.11
C GLU A 64 -15.14 -3.10 3.08
N LYS A 65 -15.67 -2.29 2.15
CA LYS A 65 -15.37 -0.86 2.02
C LYS A 65 -15.61 -0.12 3.34
N SER A 66 -16.71 -0.44 4.03
CA SER A 66 -17.08 0.15 5.31
C SER A 66 -16.07 -0.12 6.42
N ALA A 67 -15.48 -1.32 6.47
CA ALA A 67 -14.47 -1.69 7.48
C ALA A 67 -13.19 -0.85 7.32
N VAL A 68 -12.84 -0.49 6.09
CA VAL A 68 -11.72 0.43 5.77
C VAL A 68 -12.17 1.87 5.50
N LYS A 69 -13.40 2.24 5.88
CA LYS A 69 -14.02 3.59 5.73
C LYS A 69 -14.14 4.16 4.30
N VAL A 70 -14.09 3.33 3.26
CA VAL A 70 -14.39 3.76 1.89
C VAL A 70 -15.91 3.84 1.67
N GLY A 71 -16.38 4.83 0.91
CA GLY A 71 -17.79 4.99 0.57
C GLY A 71 -18.32 3.85 -0.29
N ALA A 72 -19.52 3.35 0.02
CA ALA A 72 -20.09 2.17 -0.66
C ALA A 72 -20.21 2.33 -2.19
N GLY A 73 -20.50 3.55 -2.67
CA GLY A 73 -20.62 3.87 -4.10
C GLY A 73 -19.29 3.97 -4.86
N GLU A 74 -18.15 3.96 -4.17
CA GLU A 74 -16.84 4.08 -4.82
C GLU A 74 -16.52 2.86 -5.68
N VAL A 75 -15.99 3.10 -6.88
CA VAL A 75 -15.63 2.04 -7.85
C VAL A 75 -14.21 1.51 -7.59
N PHE A 76 -13.35 2.36 -7.05
CA PHE A 76 -11.96 2.08 -6.73
C PHE A 76 -11.67 2.58 -5.31
N GLY A 77 -10.82 1.88 -4.58
CA GLY A 77 -10.21 2.45 -3.38
C GLY A 77 -9.05 3.37 -3.76
N PRO A 78 -8.51 4.15 -2.82
CA PRO A 78 -7.37 5.01 -3.07
C PRO A 78 -6.15 4.17 -3.49
N GLU A 79 -5.38 4.64 -4.47
CA GLU A 79 -4.07 4.08 -4.73
C GLU A 79 -3.09 4.54 -3.63
N VAL A 80 -2.54 3.59 -2.87
CA VAL A 80 -1.41 3.86 -1.97
C VAL A 80 -0.14 3.67 -2.78
N ASN A 81 0.69 4.70 -2.84
CA ASN A 81 1.92 4.69 -3.63
C ASN A 81 3.03 5.38 -2.83
N THR A 82 4.14 4.68 -2.61
CA THR A 82 5.32 5.14 -1.87
C THR A 82 6.60 4.98 -2.68
N LYS A 83 6.50 4.84 -4.02
CA LYS A 83 7.65 4.68 -4.91
C LYS A 83 8.69 5.79 -4.70
N GLY A 84 9.95 5.39 -4.51
CA GLY A 84 11.07 6.30 -4.20
C GLY A 84 11.13 6.78 -2.74
N ALA A 85 10.11 6.51 -1.93
CA ALA A 85 10.05 6.85 -0.51
C ALA A 85 10.08 5.62 0.43
N GLY A 86 10.40 4.43 -0.10
CA GLY A 86 10.47 3.16 0.63
C GLY A 86 9.29 2.22 0.39
N LYS A 87 9.51 0.92 0.60
CA LYS A 87 8.48 -0.12 0.54
C LYS A 87 7.58 -0.08 1.79
N ILE A 88 6.43 -0.72 1.69
CA ILE A 88 5.41 -0.92 2.73
C ILE A 88 5.47 -2.39 3.17
N ASP A 89 5.55 -2.61 4.48
CA ASP A 89 5.21 -3.86 5.15
C ASP A 89 3.71 -4.13 4.98
N LEU A 90 3.33 -4.92 3.97
CA LEU A 90 1.95 -5.33 3.76
C LEU A 90 1.67 -6.63 4.52
N THR A 91 0.54 -6.67 5.22
CA THR A 91 -0.08 -7.90 5.70
C THR A 91 -1.58 -7.91 5.37
N ILE A 92 -2.07 -9.00 4.77
CA ILE A 92 -3.50 -9.24 4.57
C ILE A 92 -3.87 -10.49 5.37
N VAL A 93 -4.79 -10.36 6.32
CA VAL A 93 -5.21 -11.47 7.18
C VAL A 93 -6.40 -12.16 6.52
N GLY A 94 -6.17 -13.31 5.90
CA GLY A 94 -7.21 -14.13 5.28
C GLY A 94 -7.90 -15.09 6.26
N PRO A 95 -8.88 -15.89 5.81
CA PRO A 95 -9.60 -16.84 6.66
C PRO A 95 -8.74 -17.95 7.28
N THR A 96 -7.68 -18.41 6.61
CA THR A 96 -6.82 -19.53 7.09
C THR A 96 -5.33 -19.22 7.15
N GLY A 97 -4.91 -17.99 6.82
CA GLY A 97 -3.50 -17.57 6.91
C GLY A 97 -3.29 -16.09 6.56
N GLU A 98 -2.06 -15.60 6.73
CA GLU A 98 -1.68 -14.23 6.36
C GLU A 98 -0.89 -14.20 5.04
N ILE A 99 -1.19 -13.22 4.19
CA ILE A 99 -0.40 -12.87 3.00
C ILE A 99 0.51 -11.71 3.41
N THR A 100 1.81 -11.86 3.20
CA THR A 100 2.83 -10.86 3.60
C THR A 100 3.69 -10.46 2.40
N ALA A 101 3.99 -9.17 2.26
CA ALA A 101 4.71 -8.63 1.11
C ALA A 101 5.48 -7.34 1.40
N GLN A 102 6.50 -7.09 0.56
CA GLN A 102 7.29 -5.86 0.53
C GLN A 102 7.05 -5.11 -0.78
N THR A 103 6.16 -4.12 -0.75
CA THR A 103 5.62 -3.45 -1.95
C THR A 103 5.63 -1.93 -1.83
N ASP A 104 5.88 -1.18 -2.90
CA ASP A 104 5.75 0.28 -2.91
C ASP A 104 4.38 0.78 -3.39
N ARG A 105 3.44 -0.13 -3.70
CA ARG A 105 2.17 0.22 -4.33
C ARG A 105 1.04 -0.76 -4.02
N LEU A 106 -0.09 -0.23 -3.54
CA LEU A 106 -1.36 -0.94 -3.33
C LEU A 106 -2.47 -0.33 -4.19
N ARG A 107 -3.29 -1.16 -4.83
CA ARG A 107 -4.46 -0.75 -5.62
C ARG A 107 -5.66 -1.59 -5.22
N PHE A 108 -6.84 -0.97 -5.13
CA PHE A 108 -8.05 -1.60 -4.62
C PHE A 108 -9.17 -1.50 -5.67
N LEU A 109 -9.56 -2.63 -6.24
CA LEU A 109 -10.59 -2.71 -7.27
C LEU A 109 -11.94 -3.12 -6.67
N SER A 110 -13.02 -2.48 -7.11
CA SER A 110 -14.39 -2.84 -6.77
C SER A 110 -15.33 -2.55 -7.97
N GLY A 111 -16.64 -2.56 -7.72
CA GLY A 111 -17.67 -2.07 -8.62
C GLY A 111 -18.69 -1.20 -7.88
N LYS A 112 -19.46 -0.42 -8.65
CA LYS A 112 -20.49 0.52 -8.15
C LYS A 112 -21.54 -0.10 -7.22
N THR A 113 -21.76 -1.41 -7.32
CA THR A 113 -22.80 -2.17 -6.61
C THR A 113 -22.25 -3.10 -5.53
N ARG A 114 -20.93 -3.17 -5.33
CA ARG A 114 -20.28 -4.03 -4.33
C ARG A 114 -20.12 -3.29 -3.00
N THR A 115 -20.30 -3.99 -1.87
CA THR A 115 -19.94 -3.46 -0.54
C THR A 115 -18.45 -3.63 -0.23
N ASP A 116 -17.77 -4.50 -0.97
CA ASP A 116 -16.39 -4.95 -0.77
C ASP A 116 -15.47 -4.61 -1.95
N PHE A 117 -14.18 -4.90 -1.79
CA PHE A 117 -13.21 -4.90 -2.89
C PHE A 117 -13.12 -6.29 -3.54
N SER A 118 -13.30 -6.35 -4.85
CA SER A 118 -13.14 -7.57 -5.65
C SER A 118 -11.66 -7.94 -5.85
N SER A 119 -10.73 -7.01 -5.69
CA SER A 119 -9.30 -7.33 -5.56
C SER A 119 -8.52 -6.29 -4.75
N VAL A 120 -7.62 -6.78 -3.90
CA VAL A 120 -6.44 -6.05 -3.44
C VAL A 120 -5.28 -6.45 -4.36
N THR A 121 -4.66 -5.48 -5.03
CA THR A 121 -3.52 -5.70 -5.93
C THR A 121 -2.28 -5.02 -5.39
N TYR A 122 -1.16 -5.75 -5.31
CA TYR A 122 0.14 -5.21 -4.91
C TYR A 122 1.26 -5.63 -5.87
N PHE A 123 2.40 -4.95 -5.79
CA PHE A 123 3.51 -5.12 -6.73
C PHE A 123 4.77 -5.58 -5.99
N LEU A 124 5.29 -6.76 -6.34
CA LEU A 124 6.64 -7.17 -5.96
C LEU A 124 7.61 -6.76 -7.08
N THR A 125 8.86 -6.50 -6.71
CA THR A 125 9.92 -6.06 -7.61
C THR A 125 11.18 -6.85 -7.30
N ALA A 126 11.82 -7.41 -8.33
CA ALA A 126 13.10 -8.09 -8.22
C ALA A 126 14.17 -7.34 -9.05
N GLY A 127 15.38 -7.20 -8.51
CA GLY A 127 16.54 -6.65 -9.21
C GLY A 127 17.33 -7.67 -10.05
N SER A 128 16.83 -8.91 -10.16
CA SER A 128 17.44 -9.99 -10.93
C SER A 128 16.40 -11.07 -11.31
N ALA A 129 16.77 -11.97 -12.23
CA ALA A 129 15.97 -13.16 -12.54
C ALA A 129 15.97 -14.19 -11.39
N GLU A 130 17.09 -14.33 -10.68
CA GLU A 130 17.20 -15.16 -9.46
C GLU A 130 16.18 -14.72 -8.39
N GLU A 131 16.21 -13.44 -8.01
CA GLU A 131 15.30 -12.88 -6.98
C GLU A 131 13.82 -12.97 -7.43
N LEU A 132 13.55 -12.82 -8.73
CA LEU A 132 12.20 -13.03 -9.27
C LEU A 132 11.73 -14.48 -9.06
N SER A 133 12.61 -15.43 -9.37
CA SER A 133 12.35 -16.87 -9.21
C SER A 133 12.21 -17.26 -7.74
N GLU A 134 13.00 -16.66 -6.84
CA GLU A 134 12.83 -16.80 -5.39
C GLU A 134 11.46 -16.30 -4.91
N LEU A 135 11.02 -15.11 -5.35
CA LEU A 135 9.71 -14.55 -5.01
C LEU A 135 8.54 -15.40 -5.54
N ILE A 136 8.69 -16.02 -6.72
CA ILE A 136 7.71 -16.96 -7.29
C ILE A 136 7.65 -18.24 -6.46
N ARG A 137 8.80 -18.88 -6.20
CA ARG A 137 8.93 -20.13 -5.42
C ARG A 137 8.46 -19.97 -3.97
N ASP A 138 8.70 -18.80 -3.38
CA ASP A 138 8.16 -18.42 -2.07
C ASP A 138 6.62 -18.26 -2.10
N GLY A 139 6.06 -17.65 -3.16
CA GLY A 139 4.61 -17.56 -3.38
C GLY A 139 3.93 -18.93 -3.52
N VAL A 140 4.54 -19.84 -4.31
CA VAL A 140 4.15 -21.27 -4.41
C VAL A 140 4.09 -21.90 -3.02
N LYS A 141 5.18 -21.79 -2.24
CA LYS A 141 5.30 -22.39 -0.91
C LYS A 141 4.34 -21.81 0.13
N ARG A 142 4.12 -20.49 0.16
CA ARG A 142 3.29 -19.82 1.18
C ARG A 142 1.79 -19.87 0.86
N TYR A 143 1.44 -19.68 -0.40
CA TYR A 143 0.05 -19.42 -0.82
C TYR A 143 -0.57 -20.60 -1.59
N GLY A 144 0.21 -21.63 -1.90
CA GLY A 144 -0.26 -22.81 -2.64
C GLY A 144 -0.50 -22.52 -4.12
N ILE A 145 0.22 -21.55 -4.68
CA ILE A 145 0.24 -21.28 -6.14
C ILE A 145 0.81 -22.51 -6.85
N ASP A 146 0.33 -22.82 -8.05
CA ASP A 146 0.71 -24.05 -8.74
C ASP A 146 2.22 -24.11 -9.06
N ASN A 147 2.88 -25.16 -8.55
CA ASN A 147 4.32 -25.36 -8.72
C ASN A 147 4.68 -25.72 -10.16
N GLU A 148 3.85 -26.49 -10.87
CA GLU A 148 4.17 -26.91 -12.24
C GLU A 148 4.12 -25.71 -13.20
N SER A 149 3.04 -24.93 -13.15
CA SER A 149 2.90 -23.70 -13.93
C SER A 149 3.92 -22.63 -13.56
N ALA A 150 4.42 -22.61 -12.32
CA ALA A 150 5.50 -21.71 -11.90
C ALA A 150 6.87 -22.12 -12.45
N GLU A 151 7.31 -23.36 -12.20
CA GLU A 151 8.63 -23.84 -12.64
C GLU A 151 8.73 -23.92 -14.17
N ASN A 152 7.64 -24.28 -14.87
CA ASN A 152 7.60 -24.24 -16.34
C ASN A 152 7.83 -22.83 -16.89
N TRP A 153 7.31 -21.79 -16.22
CA TRP A 153 7.56 -20.40 -16.62
C TRP A 153 9.00 -19.97 -16.31
N ILE A 154 9.50 -20.26 -15.10
CA ILE A 154 10.88 -19.93 -14.68
C ILE A 154 11.88 -20.56 -15.67
N THR A 155 11.77 -21.86 -15.91
CA THR A 155 12.62 -22.60 -16.87
C THR A 155 12.47 -22.09 -18.32
N SER A 156 11.38 -21.40 -18.65
CA SER A 156 11.23 -20.72 -19.95
C SER A 156 12.06 -19.44 -19.99
N THR A 157 11.99 -18.60 -18.96
CA THR A 157 12.79 -17.37 -18.87
C THR A 157 14.30 -17.63 -18.72
N GLU A 158 14.69 -18.70 -18.03
CA GLU A 158 16.11 -19.14 -17.93
C GLU A 158 16.70 -19.55 -19.30
N ARG A 159 15.86 -19.98 -20.26
CA ARG A 159 16.28 -20.37 -21.62
C ARG A 159 16.37 -19.19 -22.60
N ASP A 160 15.63 -18.11 -22.36
CA ASP A 160 15.71 -16.86 -23.12
C ASP A 160 15.83 -15.64 -22.18
N PRO A 161 16.99 -15.44 -21.54
CA PRO A 161 17.21 -14.34 -20.59
C PRO A 161 17.32 -12.96 -21.25
N GLY A 162 17.26 -12.89 -22.59
CA GLY A 162 17.11 -11.64 -23.35
C GLY A 162 15.66 -11.34 -23.74
N GLY A 163 14.76 -12.31 -23.58
CA GLY A 163 13.38 -12.29 -24.02
C GLY A 163 12.44 -11.47 -23.13
N LYS A 164 11.15 -11.59 -23.42
CA LYS A 164 10.06 -10.97 -22.64
C LYS A 164 8.95 -11.99 -22.41
N SER A 165 8.34 -11.96 -21.23
CA SER A 165 7.27 -12.88 -20.86
C SER A 165 6.24 -12.19 -19.96
N ASP A 166 4.98 -12.24 -20.40
CA ASP A 166 3.79 -11.80 -19.66
C ASP A 166 2.95 -13.06 -19.37
N PHE A 167 2.76 -13.45 -18.11
CA PHE A 167 2.08 -14.72 -17.80
C PHE A 167 1.42 -14.76 -16.42
N SER A 168 0.15 -15.20 -16.38
CA SER A 168 -0.58 -15.41 -15.12
C SER A 168 -0.53 -16.89 -14.73
N ILE A 169 0.07 -17.19 -13.58
CA ILE A 169 0.18 -18.56 -13.03
C ILE A 169 -1.17 -18.98 -12.40
N GLN A 170 -1.49 -20.28 -12.45
CA GLN A 170 -2.67 -20.82 -11.75
C GLN A 170 -2.66 -20.45 -10.25
N PRO A 171 -3.75 -19.85 -9.73
CA PRO A 171 -3.75 -19.23 -8.41
C PRO A 171 -3.66 -20.23 -7.25
N GLY A 172 -3.09 -19.74 -6.15
CA GLY A 172 -3.10 -20.42 -4.86
C GLY A 172 -4.26 -20.01 -3.96
N TYR A 173 -4.57 -20.84 -2.97
CA TYR A 173 -5.74 -20.69 -2.08
C TYR A 173 -5.44 -20.93 -0.59
N ALA A 174 -4.18 -21.16 -0.19
CA ALA A 174 -3.83 -21.69 1.13
C ALA A 174 -4.20 -20.77 2.32
N THR A 175 -4.38 -19.46 2.06
CA THR A 175 -4.77 -18.45 3.06
C THR A 175 -6.29 -18.26 3.19
N GLY A 176 -7.09 -19.00 2.41
CA GLY A 176 -8.54 -18.84 2.32
C GLY A 176 -8.96 -17.67 1.41
N LEU A 177 -8.00 -17.11 0.66
CA LEU A 177 -8.17 -16.11 -0.38
C LEU A 177 -7.53 -16.63 -1.66
N LEU A 178 -8.04 -16.22 -2.82
CA LEU A 178 -7.40 -16.50 -4.10
C LEU A 178 -6.19 -15.56 -4.25
N VAL A 179 -5.00 -16.13 -4.42
CA VAL A 179 -3.74 -15.41 -4.68
C VAL A 179 -3.22 -15.77 -6.07
N ASN A 180 -3.30 -14.82 -6.99
CA ASN A 180 -2.81 -14.97 -8.37
C ASN A 180 -1.55 -14.11 -8.59
N TYR A 181 -0.56 -14.68 -9.27
CA TYR A 181 0.66 -13.98 -9.69
C TYR A 181 0.62 -13.76 -11.20
N ASP A 182 0.58 -12.51 -11.64
CA ASP A 182 0.78 -12.06 -13.01
C ASP A 182 2.25 -11.59 -13.15
N LEU A 183 3.05 -12.40 -13.84
CA LEU A 183 4.49 -12.27 -13.98
C LEU A 183 4.85 -11.41 -15.19
N ARG A 184 5.76 -10.45 -14.97
CA ARG A 184 6.21 -9.47 -15.96
C ARG A 184 7.72 -9.49 -16.04
N TYR A 185 8.22 -10.16 -17.07
CA TYR A 185 9.64 -10.31 -17.38
C TYR A 185 10.02 -9.57 -18.66
N ASP A 186 11.11 -8.81 -18.60
CA ASP A 186 11.77 -8.18 -19.73
C ASP A 186 13.28 -8.19 -19.49
N GLY A 187 14.01 -9.07 -20.17
CA GLY A 187 15.46 -9.22 -20.05
C GLY A 187 16.26 -7.96 -20.40
N SER A 188 15.62 -6.94 -20.99
CA SER A 188 16.20 -5.60 -21.21
C SER A 188 16.00 -4.64 -20.03
N LYS A 189 15.74 -5.14 -18.81
CA LYS A 189 15.44 -4.34 -17.61
C LYS A 189 16.19 -4.83 -16.37
N ASP A 190 16.67 -3.89 -15.57
CA ASP A 190 17.29 -4.15 -14.26
C ASP A 190 16.26 -4.48 -13.17
N VAL A 191 14.95 -4.30 -13.45
CA VAL A 191 13.86 -4.56 -12.50
C VAL A 191 12.75 -5.36 -13.18
N GLN A 192 12.46 -6.53 -12.61
CA GLN A 192 11.36 -7.42 -13.00
C GLN A 192 10.20 -7.28 -12.00
N VAL A 193 8.98 -7.60 -12.41
CA VAL A 193 7.77 -7.31 -11.61
C VAL A 193 6.85 -8.52 -11.50
N ILE A 194 6.30 -8.73 -10.30
CA ILE A 194 5.12 -9.58 -10.08
C ILE A 194 3.96 -8.67 -9.67
N ILE A 195 2.88 -8.72 -10.44
CA ILE A 195 1.60 -8.12 -10.05
C ILE A 195 0.83 -9.20 -9.30
N VAL A 196 0.63 -9.03 -8.00
CA VAL A 196 -0.09 -9.99 -7.17
C VAL A 196 -1.52 -9.52 -6.98
N HIS A 197 -2.48 -10.34 -7.41
CA HIS A 197 -3.90 -10.13 -7.19
C HIS A 197 -4.38 -11.04 -6.05
N VAL A 198 -4.85 -10.42 -4.97
CA VAL A 198 -5.55 -11.09 -3.87
C VAL A 198 -7.04 -10.81 -4.02
N MET A 199 -7.86 -11.86 -4.01
CA MET A 199 -9.29 -11.80 -4.28
C MET A 199 -10.07 -12.72 -3.34
N PRO A 200 -11.36 -12.42 -3.06
CA PRO A 200 -12.27 -13.41 -2.48
C PRO A 200 -12.32 -14.69 -3.31
N VAL A 201 -12.54 -15.84 -2.67
CA VAL A 201 -12.83 -17.10 -3.38
C VAL A 201 -14.25 -17.03 -3.98
N PRO A 202 -14.48 -17.56 -5.21
CA PRO A 202 -15.80 -17.57 -5.85
C PRO A 202 -16.88 -18.38 -5.12
#